data_AF-A0A641RYP0-F1
#
_entry.id   AF-A0A641RYP0-F1
#
_cell.length_a   1.000
_cell.length_b   1.000
_cell.length_c   1.000
_cell.angle_alpha   90.00
_cell.angle_beta   90.00
_cell.angle_gamma   90.00
#
_symmetry.space_group_name_H-M   'P 1'
#
loop_
_entity.id
_entity.type
_entity.pdbx_description
1 polymer ?
#
loop_
_entity_poly.entity_id
_entity_poly.type
_entity_poly.pdbx_seq_one_letter_code
_entity_poly.pdbx_strand_id
1 'polypeptide(L)'
;QKRDSDTHDEIVYRSAEGYNLQTAQEETTSKEDVLVIDQNLKGLEFKLAKCCNPIYGDDVFGFVTVSGGIKIHRSDCPNANQMRERFGYRIVKARWAGKSEGTQYPITLRVVGHDDIGIVTNITSIISKENGITLRSIGIDSNDGLFSGTLTVMVGDTGRLEALIKKLRTVKGVKQVSRN
;
A
#
# COMPACT_ATOMS: atom_id res chain seq x y z
N GLN A 1 40.14 31.56 6.10
CA GLN A 1 39.42 30.67 5.16
C GLN A 1 39.22 29.33 5.85
N LYS A 2 38.03 29.09 6.43
CA LYS A 2 37.63 27.79 6.95
C LYS A 2 37.02 27.01 5.78
N ARG A 3 37.48 25.79 5.53
CA ARG A 3 36.84 24.85 4.58
C ARG A 3 35.89 24.01 5.41
N ASP A 4 34.61 24.09 5.09
CA ASP A 4 33.56 23.24 5.66
C ASP A 4 33.75 21.81 5.12
N SER A 5 33.77 20.84 6.03
CA SER A 5 33.88 19.42 5.72
C SER A 5 32.48 18.86 5.45
N ASP A 6 32.25 18.43 4.21
CA ASP A 6 31.10 17.62 3.80
C ASP A 6 31.04 16.32 4.63
N THR A 7 29.97 16.16 5.41
CA THR A 7 29.64 14.88 6.04
C THR A 7 28.96 14.00 5.00
N HIS A 8 29.73 13.13 4.34
CA HIS A 8 29.18 11.98 3.63
C HIS A 8 28.65 10.98 4.67
N ASP A 9 27.34 10.74 4.68
CA ASP A 9 26.76 9.63 5.42
C ASP A 9 27.35 8.31 4.88
N GLU A 10 28.14 7.62 5.72
CA GLU A 10 28.70 6.31 5.40
C GLU A 10 27.57 5.29 5.23
N ILE A 11 27.37 4.81 4.00
CA ILE A 11 26.49 3.68 3.72
C ILE A 11 27.19 2.41 4.25
N VAL A 12 26.78 1.95 5.42
CA VAL A 12 27.27 0.69 6.02
C VAL A 12 26.68 -0.51 5.25
N TYR A 13 27.50 -1.15 4.41
CA TYR A 13 27.14 -2.40 3.74
C TYR A 13 27.15 -3.56 4.76
N ARG A 14 25.98 -4.15 5.03
CA ARG A 14 25.86 -5.35 5.88
C ARG A 14 26.17 -6.59 5.04
N SER A 15 27.01 -7.49 5.56
CA SER A 15 27.29 -8.79 4.95
C SER A 15 26.02 -9.64 4.78
N ALA A 16 25.91 -10.37 3.67
CA ALA A 16 24.77 -11.26 3.39
C ALA A 16 24.58 -12.37 4.45
N GLU A 17 25.65 -12.71 5.17
CA GLU A 17 25.70 -13.75 6.21
C GLU A 17 24.78 -13.48 7.40
N GLY A 18 24.35 -12.23 7.61
CA GLY A 18 23.41 -11.83 8.66
C GLY A 18 21.98 -11.54 8.18
N TYR A 19 21.65 -11.84 6.91
CA TYR A 19 20.32 -11.55 6.38
C TYR A 19 19.25 -12.46 7.00
N ASN A 20 18.38 -11.87 7.81
CA ASN A 20 17.22 -12.54 8.38
C ASN A 20 15.95 -11.81 7.87
N LEU A 21 14.95 -12.55 7.38
CA LEU A 21 13.64 -11.99 7.03
C LEU A 21 12.93 -11.61 8.34
N GLN A 22 13.27 -10.46 8.92
CA GLN A 22 12.44 -9.86 9.96
C GLN A 22 11.11 -9.42 9.33
N THR A 23 10.00 -10.01 9.78
CA THR A 23 8.65 -9.50 9.52
C THR A 23 8.58 -8.04 9.93
N ALA A 24 8.03 -7.21 9.04
CA ALA A 24 7.94 -5.75 9.10
C ALA A 24 7.94 -5.16 10.52
N GLN A 25 8.90 -4.29 10.80
CA GLN A 25 8.79 -3.32 11.90
C GLN A 25 7.48 -2.55 11.74
N GLU A 26 6.72 -2.43 12.84
CA GLU A 26 5.59 -1.53 12.91
C GLU A 26 6.12 -0.10 12.69
N GLU A 27 5.87 0.45 11.50
CA GLU A 27 6.15 1.86 11.23
C GLU A 27 5.27 2.70 12.15
N THR A 28 5.92 3.34 13.12
CA THR A 28 5.30 4.33 13.99
C THR A 28 4.90 5.54 13.13
N THR A 29 3.60 5.68 12.86
CA THR A 29 3.04 6.86 12.21
C THR A 29 3.23 8.08 13.10
N SER A 30 4.21 8.94 12.79
CA SER A 30 4.30 10.28 13.35
C SER A 30 3.14 11.13 12.84
N LYS A 31 2.47 11.77 13.79
CA LYS A 31 1.24 12.56 13.65
C LYS A 31 1.49 13.85 12.89
N GLU A 32 0.91 13.95 11.70
CA GLU A 32 0.10 15.11 11.32
C GLU A 32 -1.26 14.55 10.87
N ASP A 33 -2.36 15.24 11.20
CA ASP A 33 -3.73 14.74 10.98
C ASP A 33 -4.08 14.72 9.48
N VAL A 34 -3.53 13.74 8.75
CA VAL A 34 -3.83 13.47 7.33
C VAL A 34 -5.24 12.87 7.18
N LEU A 35 -5.98 12.67 8.28
CA LEU A 35 -7.30 12.07 8.27
C LEU A 35 -8.30 12.90 9.08
N VAL A 36 -9.40 13.28 8.45
CA VAL A 36 -10.53 13.96 9.09
C VAL A 36 -11.64 12.96 9.31
N ILE A 37 -12.09 12.82 10.56
CA ILE A 37 -13.20 11.96 10.97
C ILE A 37 -14.37 12.85 11.40
N ASP A 38 -15.54 12.61 10.79
CA ASP A 38 -16.77 13.37 10.98
C ASP A 38 -16.57 14.90 10.85
N GLN A 39 -17.36 15.73 11.55
CA GLN A 39 -17.29 17.20 11.59
C GLN A 39 -15.99 17.75 12.25
N ASN A 40 -14.83 17.19 11.92
CA ASN A 40 -13.52 17.52 12.46
C ASN A 40 -13.38 17.24 13.97
N LEU A 41 -13.86 16.08 14.43
CA LEU A 41 -13.61 15.62 15.79
C LEU A 41 -12.11 15.35 15.96
N LYS A 42 -11.42 16.20 16.72
CA LYS A 42 -9.99 16.08 17.02
C LYS A 42 -9.76 15.11 18.18
N GLY A 43 -8.62 14.43 18.18
CA GLY A 43 -8.16 13.61 19.31
C GLY A 43 -8.76 12.20 19.41
N LEU A 44 -9.42 11.72 18.36
CA LEU A 44 -9.90 10.33 18.29
C LEU A 44 -8.76 9.39 17.90
N GLU A 45 -8.57 8.31 18.67
CA GLU A 45 -7.65 7.24 18.28
C GLU A 45 -8.24 6.46 17.10
N PHE A 46 -7.50 6.43 16.00
CA PHE A 46 -7.84 5.63 14.83
C PHE A 46 -6.69 4.74 14.39
N LYS A 47 -7.02 3.64 13.71
CA LYS A 47 -6.08 2.71 13.09
C LYS A 47 -6.53 2.35 11.68
N LEU A 48 -5.59 2.13 10.78
CA LEU A 48 -5.90 1.65 9.44
C LEU A 48 -6.26 0.15 9.48
N ALA A 49 -7.27 -0.26 8.73
CA ALA A 49 -7.72 -1.65 8.71
C ALA A 49 -6.79 -2.54 7.88
N LYS A 50 -6.33 -3.64 8.48
CA LYS A 50 -5.47 -4.64 7.80
C LYS A 50 -6.17 -5.42 6.68
N CYS A 51 -7.51 -5.42 6.64
CA CYS A 51 -8.28 -6.20 5.65
C CYS A 51 -8.38 -5.56 4.26
N CYS A 52 -8.09 -4.25 4.13
CA CYS A 52 -8.10 -3.54 2.84
C CYS A 52 -6.97 -2.52 2.70
N ASN A 53 -6.12 -2.39 3.74
CA ASN A 53 -4.91 -1.58 3.83
C ASN A 53 -5.08 -0.19 3.19
N PRO A 54 -5.97 0.68 3.71
CA PRO A 54 -6.26 1.96 3.08
C PRO A 54 -5.02 2.87 3.07
N ILE A 55 -4.86 3.64 1.99
CA ILE A 55 -3.76 4.58 1.78
C ILE A 55 -4.30 5.95 1.42
N TYR A 56 -3.44 6.96 1.47
CA TYR A 56 -3.79 8.31 1.09
C TYR A 56 -4.40 8.37 -0.32
N GLY A 57 -5.57 9.00 -0.42
CA GLY A 57 -6.33 9.15 -1.66
C GLY A 57 -7.40 8.07 -1.88
N ASP A 58 -7.45 7.02 -1.05
CA ASP A 58 -8.58 6.09 -1.06
C ASP A 58 -9.87 6.78 -0.58
N ASP A 59 -11.00 6.44 -1.18
CA ASP A 59 -12.30 6.74 -0.56
C ASP A 59 -12.49 5.83 0.65
N VAL A 60 -12.75 6.41 1.82
CA VAL A 60 -12.69 5.72 3.12
C VAL A 60 -13.87 6.02 4.01
N PHE A 61 -14.14 5.11 4.95
CA PHE A 61 -15.06 5.32 6.06
C PHE A 61 -14.43 4.82 7.37
N GLY A 62 -14.90 5.36 8.48
CA GLY A 62 -14.55 4.87 9.82
C GLY A 62 -15.58 3.87 10.34
N PHE A 63 -15.11 2.86 11.05
CA PHE A 63 -15.94 1.89 11.76
C PHE A 63 -15.57 1.88 13.23
N VAL A 64 -16.53 2.17 14.11
CA VAL A 64 -16.34 2.15 15.55
C VAL A 64 -16.30 0.71 16.05
N THR A 65 -15.17 0.28 16.60
CA THR A 65 -14.99 -1.07 17.14
C THR A 65 -15.67 -1.22 18.50
N VAL A 66 -15.90 -2.48 18.90
CA VAL A 66 -16.48 -2.79 20.23
C VAL A 66 -15.58 -2.30 21.37
N SER A 67 -14.26 -2.26 21.16
CA SER A 67 -13.28 -1.79 22.14
C SER A 67 -13.16 -0.25 22.23
N GLY A 68 -13.97 0.52 21.49
CA GLY A 68 -14.00 1.98 21.59
C GLY A 68 -13.00 2.75 20.72
N GLY A 69 -12.43 2.15 19.68
CA GLY A 69 -11.56 2.82 18.71
C GLY A 69 -12.14 2.86 17.30
N ILE A 70 -11.57 3.67 16.41
CA ILE A 70 -12.03 3.76 15.01
C ILE A 70 -11.07 3.01 14.09
N LYS A 71 -11.60 2.08 13.30
CA LYS A 71 -10.87 1.46 12.19
C LYS A 71 -11.24 2.13 10.88
N ILE A 72 -10.26 2.55 10.10
CA ILE A 72 -10.46 3.16 8.80
C ILE A 72 -10.43 2.07 7.73
N HIS A 73 -11.47 2.02 6.93
CA HIS A 73 -11.66 1.07 5.85
C HIS A 73 -11.82 1.81 4.53
N ARG A 74 -11.44 1.18 3.41
CA ARG A 74 -11.83 1.67 2.08
C ARG A 74 -13.32 1.46 1.86
N SER A 75 -13.96 2.35 1.11
CA SER A 75 -15.37 2.24 0.73
C SER A 75 -15.72 0.93 -0.01
N ASP A 76 -14.77 0.37 -0.75
CA ASP A 76 -14.90 -0.90 -1.47
C ASP A 76 -14.31 -2.11 -0.72
N CYS A 77 -14.05 -1.98 0.60
CA CYS A 77 -13.57 -3.08 1.43
C CYS A 77 -14.52 -4.30 1.34
N PRO A 78 -14.00 -5.54 1.24
CA PRO A 78 -14.84 -6.75 1.15
C PRO A 78 -15.80 -6.93 2.33
N ASN A 79 -15.46 -6.36 3.50
CA ASN A 79 -16.29 -6.42 4.70
C ASN A 79 -17.28 -5.23 4.81
N ALA A 80 -17.20 -4.24 3.92
CA ALA A 80 -17.95 -3.00 4.07
C ALA A 80 -19.47 -3.20 4.00
N ASN A 81 -19.95 -4.08 3.10
CA ASN A 81 -21.38 -4.36 2.96
C ASN A 81 -21.96 -4.94 4.25
N GLN A 82 -21.31 -5.95 4.82
CA GLN A 82 -21.72 -6.56 6.08
C GLN A 82 -21.71 -5.54 7.24
N MET A 83 -20.71 -4.67 7.29
CA MET A 83 -20.63 -3.61 8.30
C MET A 83 -21.79 -2.62 8.19
N ARG A 84 -22.13 -2.19 6.97
CA ARG A 84 -23.26 -1.26 6.72
C ARG A 84 -24.59 -1.88 7.07
N GLU A 85 -24.83 -3.12 6.64
CA GLU A 85 -26.10 -3.81 6.83
C GLU A 85 -26.38 -4.13 8.31
N ARG A 86 -25.39 -4.66 9.03
CA ARG A 86 -25.59 -5.13 10.40
C ARG A 86 -25.32 -4.07 11.46
N PHE A 87 -24.41 -3.13 11.17
CA PHE A 87 -23.87 -2.20 12.15
C PHE A 87 -23.76 -0.77 11.59
N GLY A 88 -24.69 -0.36 10.73
CA GLY A 88 -24.65 0.97 10.09
C GLY A 88 -24.52 2.14 11.06
N TYR A 89 -25.07 2.03 12.27
CA TYR A 89 -24.95 3.03 13.34
C TYR A 89 -23.52 3.20 13.89
N ARG A 90 -22.59 2.28 13.58
CA ARG A 90 -21.16 2.35 13.94
C ARG A 90 -20.29 2.91 12.80
N ILE A 91 -20.90 3.29 11.68
CA ILE A 91 -20.17 3.87 10.55
C ILE A 91 -20.10 5.38 10.71
N VAL A 92 -18.90 5.91 10.58
CA VAL A 92 -18.63 7.35 10.61
C VAL A 92 -17.99 7.79 9.30
N LYS A 93 -18.28 9.01 8.87
CA LYS A 93 -17.65 9.59 7.69
C LYS A 93 -16.18 9.86 7.99
N ALA A 94 -15.30 9.48 7.09
CA ALA A 94 -13.88 9.79 7.17
C ALA A 94 -13.39 10.23 5.79
N ARG A 95 -12.37 11.08 5.75
CA ARG A 95 -11.69 11.44 4.51
C ARG A 95 -10.25 11.78 4.78
N TRP A 96 -9.40 11.58 3.78
CA TRP A 96 -8.04 12.10 3.83
C TRP A 96 -8.03 13.63 3.73
N ALA A 97 -7.03 14.25 4.34
CA ALA A 97 -6.76 15.68 4.37
C ALA A 97 -5.25 15.92 4.35
N GLY A 98 -4.81 17.13 4.04
CA GLY A 98 -3.38 17.46 3.98
C GLY A 98 -2.69 16.89 2.75
N LYS A 99 -1.40 16.58 2.87
CA LYS A 99 -0.59 15.93 1.82
C LYS A 99 0.12 14.72 2.40
N SER A 100 0.30 13.68 1.60
CA SER A 100 1.04 12.45 1.97
C SER A 100 2.55 12.55 1.67
N GLU A 101 3.14 13.76 1.77
CA GLU A 101 4.56 13.93 1.43
C GLU A 101 5.46 13.11 2.38
N GLY A 102 6.31 12.25 1.81
CA GLY A 102 7.30 11.46 2.55
C GLY A 102 6.82 10.12 3.12
N THR A 103 5.52 9.80 3.07
CA THR A 103 5.01 8.50 3.56
C THR A 103 4.78 7.54 2.38
N GLN A 104 5.26 6.30 2.49
CA GLN A 104 4.93 5.22 1.55
C GLN A 104 4.23 4.08 2.27
N TYR A 105 3.26 3.46 1.60
CA TYR A 105 2.46 2.38 2.15
C TYR A 105 2.76 1.07 1.41
N PRO A 106 2.89 -0.06 2.13
CA PRO A 106 3.01 -1.37 1.49
C PRO A 106 1.66 -1.80 0.93
N ILE A 107 1.59 -2.00 -0.38
CA ILE A 107 0.42 -2.47 -1.10
C ILE A 107 0.72 -3.78 -1.79
N THR A 108 -0.10 -4.79 -1.50
CA THR A 108 -0.07 -6.07 -2.21
C THR A 108 -1.02 -6.04 -3.39
N LEU A 109 -0.48 -6.24 -4.59
CA LEU A 109 -1.24 -6.45 -5.81
C LEU A 109 -1.20 -7.93 -6.19
N ARG A 110 -2.35 -8.42 -6.63
CA ARG A 110 -2.51 -9.72 -7.28
C ARG A 110 -2.63 -9.50 -8.78
N VAL A 111 -1.83 -10.23 -9.54
CA VAL A 111 -1.79 -10.20 -11.01
C VAL A 111 -2.07 -11.59 -11.52
N VAL A 112 -2.99 -11.72 -12.46
CA VAL A 112 -3.35 -13.01 -13.08
C VAL A 112 -3.33 -12.86 -14.59
N GLY A 113 -2.86 -13.88 -15.29
CA GLY A 113 -2.75 -13.84 -16.74
C GLY A 113 -2.35 -15.18 -17.36
N HIS A 114 -2.08 -15.16 -18.66
CA HIS A 114 -1.44 -16.27 -19.36
C HIS A 114 0.05 -16.21 -19.17
N ASP A 115 0.65 -17.37 -18.90
CA ASP A 115 2.09 -17.51 -18.78
C ASP A 115 2.73 -17.27 -20.16
N ASP A 116 3.40 -16.14 -20.29
CA ASP A 116 4.17 -15.76 -21.47
C ASP A 116 5.63 -15.64 -21.07
N ILE A 117 6.52 -15.97 -22.01
CA ILE A 117 7.96 -15.96 -21.76
C ILE A 117 8.37 -14.54 -21.35
N GLY A 118 9.00 -14.43 -20.17
CA GLY A 118 9.51 -13.15 -19.65
C GLY A 118 8.49 -12.31 -18.87
N ILE A 119 7.37 -12.89 -18.40
CA ILE A 119 6.38 -12.16 -17.59
C ILE A 119 7.00 -11.47 -16.37
N VAL A 120 7.90 -12.15 -15.66
CA VAL A 120 8.62 -11.60 -14.49
C VAL A 120 9.43 -10.37 -14.89
N THR A 121 10.23 -10.48 -15.94
CA THR A 121 11.08 -9.40 -16.46
C THR A 121 10.26 -8.19 -16.92
N ASN A 122 9.13 -8.44 -17.58
CA ASN A 122 8.25 -7.37 -18.05
C ASN A 122 7.63 -6.60 -16.88
N ILE A 123 7.14 -7.32 -15.87
CA ILE A 123 6.54 -6.72 -14.66
C ILE A 123 7.58 -5.91 -13.90
N THR A 124 8.75 -6.49 -13.60
CA THR A 124 9.80 -5.80 -12.83
C THR A 124 10.34 -4.59 -13.59
N SER A 125 10.51 -4.68 -14.91
CA SER A 125 10.98 -3.57 -15.74
C SER A 125 10.01 -2.38 -15.77
N ILE A 126 8.69 -2.63 -15.71
CA ILE A 126 7.71 -1.55 -15.59
C ILE A 126 7.83 -0.88 -14.23
N ILE A 127 7.86 -1.67 -13.15
CA ILE A 127 7.93 -1.13 -11.78
C ILE A 127 9.21 -0.31 -11.59
N SER A 128 10.35 -0.79 -12.09
CA SER A 128 11.64 -0.07 -11.99
C SER A 128 11.68 1.27 -12.74
N LYS A 129 10.76 1.51 -13.68
CA LYS A 129 10.65 2.79 -14.41
C LYS A 129 9.71 3.79 -13.69
N GLU A 130 9.00 3.36 -12.67
CA GLU A 130 8.07 4.23 -11.93
C GLU A 130 8.78 4.94 -10.77
N ASN A 131 8.86 6.26 -10.86
CA ASN A 131 9.43 7.08 -9.79
C ASN A 131 8.51 7.09 -8.56
N GLY A 132 9.09 6.90 -7.37
CA GLY A 132 8.33 6.92 -6.11
C GLY A 132 7.56 5.63 -5.82
N ILE A 133 7.89 4.54 -6.52
CA ILE A 133 7.40 3.19 -6.25
C ILE A 133 8.60 2.26 -6.03
N THR A 134 8.55 1.45 -4.97
CA THR A 134 9.61 0.48 -4.67
C THR A 134 9.04 -0.92 -4.60
N LEU A 135 9.62 -1.87 -5.33
CA LEU A 135 9.25 -3.29 -5.23
C LEU A 135 9.85 -3.89 -3.95
N ARG A 136 9.01 -4.36 -3.03
CA ARG A 136 9.43 -5.02 -1.78
C ARG A 136 9.48 -6.54 -1.92
N SER A 137 8.49 -7.12 -2.60
CA SER A 137 8.46 -8.57 -2.85
C SER A 137 7.72 -8.87 -4.14
N ILE A 138 8.11 -9.97 -4.78
CA ILE A 138 7.42 -10.53 -5.93
C ILE A 138 7.47 -12.05 -5.83
N GLY A 139 6.31 -12.69 -5.94
CA GLY A 139 6.16 -14.13 -6.09
C GLY A 139 5.26 -14.38 -7.29
N ILE A 140 5.71 -15.21 -8.23
CA ILE A 140 4.94 -15.58 -9.41
C ILE A 140 4.99 -17.08 -9.53
N ASP A 141 3.81 -17.68 -9.56
CA ASP A 141 3.61 -19.11 -9.76
C ASP A 141 2.87 -19.30 -11.07
N SER A 142 3.27 -20.29 -11.86
CA SER A 142 2.57 -20.67 -13.08
C SER A 142 2.09 -22.11 -13.03
N ASN A 143 0.92 -22.33 -13.63
CA ASN A 143 0.29 -23.63 -13.75
C ASN A 143 -0.57 -23.66 -15.01
N ASP A 144 -0.38 -24.68 -15.85
CA ASP A 144 -1.18 -24.95 -17.05
C ASP A 144 -1.36 -23.73 -17.99
N GLY A 145 -0.25 -23.02 -18.29
CA GLY A 145 -0.27 -21.86 -19.18
C GLY A 145 -0.93 -20.60 -18.60
N LEU A 146 -1.29 -20.61 -17.31
CA LEU A 146 -1.70 -19.45 -16.53
C LEU A 146 -0.66 -19.12 -15.48
N PHE A 147 -0.54 -17.84 -15.12
CA PHE A 147 0.25 -17.42 -13.98
C PHE A 147 -0.59 -16.64 -12.98
N SER A 148 -0.20 -16.73 -11.71
CA SER A 148 -0.68 -15.93 -10.60
C SER A 148 0.51 -15.31 -9.89
N GLY A 149 0.57 -13.98 -9.90
CA GLY A 149 1.59 -13.19 -9.23
C GLY A 149 1.04 -12.44 -8.03
N THR A 150 1.82 -12.42 -6.95
CA THR A 150 1.63 -11.52 -5.80
C THR A 150 2.86 -10.61 -5.71
N LEU A 151 2.64 -9.31 -5.76
CA LEU A 151 3.70 -8.31 -5.63
C LEU A 151 3.37 -7.31 -4.54
N THR A 152 4.34 -7.02 -3.68
CA THR A 152 4.23 -5.98 -2.66
C THR A 152 5.06 -4.78 -3.10
N VAL A 153 4.42 -3.63 -3.27
CA VAL A 153 5.07 -2.37 -3.64
C VAL A 153 4.86 -1.32 -2.56
N MET A 154 5.85 -0.46 -2.35
CA MET A 154 5.74 0.74 -1.53
C MET A 154 5.29 1.89 -2.43
N VAL A 155 4.18 2.55 -2.10
CA VAL A 155 3.60 3.64 -2.89
C VAL A 155 3.11 4.76 -1.99
N GLY A 156 3.27 6.02 -2.43
CA GLY A 156 2.88 7.18 -1.61
C GLY A 156 1.39 7.51 -1.63
N ASP A 157 0.69 7.21 -2.72
CA ASP A 157 -0.71 7.60 -2.91
C ASP A 157 -1.42 6.71 -3.93
N THR A 158 -2.76 6.79 -3.96
CA THR A 158 -3.59 6.05 -4.92
C THR A 158 -3.33 6.45 -6.38
N GLY A 159 -2.97 7.70 -6.66
CA GLY A 159 -2.73 8.17 -8.04
C GLY A 159 -1.56 7.45 -8.70
N ARG A 160 -0.43 7.34 -7.99
CA ARG A 160 0.74 6.56 -8.43
C ARG A 160 0.41 5.07 -8.55
N LEU A 161 -0.35 4.53 -7.60
CA LEU A 161 -0.77 3.13 -7.62
C LEU A 161 -1.64 2.81 -8.84
N GLU A 162 -2.63 3.65 -9.14
CA GLU A 162 -3.50 3.49 -10.29
C GLU A 162 -2.75 3.61 -11.62
N ALA A 163 -1.79 4.54 -11.70
CA ALA A 163 -0.91 4.66 -12.86
C ALA A 163 -0.08 3.37 -13.08
N LEU A 164 0.49 2.81 -12.00
CA LEU A 164 1.19 1.53 -12.07
C LEU A 164 0.24 0.40 -12.51
N ILE A 165 -0.94 0.28 -11.91
CA ILE A 165 -1.92 -0.75 -12.26
C ILE A 165 -2.30 -0.66 -13.75
N LYS A 166 -2.51 0.55 -14.28
CA LYS A 166 -2.78 0.76 -15.71
C LYS A 166 -1.63 0.26 -16.59
N LYS A 167 -0.39 0.55 -16.22
CA LYS A 167 0.80 0.07 -16.95
C LYS A 167 1.00 -1.44 -16.85
N LEU A 168 0.78 -2.04 -15.68
CA LEU A 168 0.85 -3.50 -15.51
C LEU A 168 -0.18 -4.22 -16.39
N ARG A 169 -1.36 -3.63 -16.61
CA ARG A 169 -2.38 -4.18 -17.52
C ARG A 169 -1.98 -4.16 -19.00
N THR A 170 -0.98 -3.38 -19.40
CA THR A 170 -0.50 -3.36 -20.80
C THR A 170 0.54 -4.44 -21.08
N VAL A 171 1.03 -5.14 -20.05
CA VAL A 171 1.95 -6.27 -20.20
C VAL A 171 1.24 -7.41 -20.91
N LYS A 172 1.85 -7.90 -21.99
CA LYS A 172 1.36 -9.06 -22.72
C LYS A 172 1.26 -10.26 -21.77
N GLY A 173 0.11 -10.94 -21.80
CA GLY A 173 -0.20 -12.04 -20.89
C GLY A 173 -1.02 -11.62 -19.67
N VAL A 174 -0.89 -10.40 -19.16
CA VAL A 174 -1.69 -9.92 -18.00
C VAL A 174 -3.16 -9.80 -18.38
N LYS A 175 -4.04 -10.43 -17.59
CA LYS A 175 -5.51 -10.35 -17.75
C LYS A 175 -6.15 -9.49 -16.67
N GLN A 176 -5.68 -9.61 -15.43
CA GLN A 176 -6.26 -8.93 -14.30
C GLN A 176 -5.17 -8.44 -13.35
N VAL A 177 -5.36 -7.24 -12.81
CA VAL A 177 -4.58 -6.68 -11.72
C VAL A 177 -5.57 -6.14 -10.68
N SER A 178 -5.50 -6.67 -9.47
CA SER A 178 -6.33 -6.28 -8.33
C SER A 178 -5.48 -5.98 -7.11
N ARG A 179 -5.88 -4.97 -6.34
CA ARG A 179 -5.33 -4.72 -5.01
C ARG A 179 -6.00 -5.66 -4.01
N ASN A 180 -5.21 -6.35 -3.20
CA ASN A 180 -5.71 -7.19 -2.11
C ASN A 180 -6.28 -6.35 -0.94
#